data_AF-A0A957EVI8-F1
#
_entry.id   AF-A0A957EVI8-F1
#
_cell.length_a   1.000
_cell.length_b   1.000
_cell.length_c   1.000
_cell.angle_alpha   90.00
_cell.angle_beta   90.00
_cell.angle_gamma   90.00
#
_symmetry.space_group_name_H-M   'P 1'
#
loop_
_entity.id
_entity.type
_entity.pdbx_description
1 polymer ?
#
loop_
_entity_poly.entity_id
_entity_poly.type
_entity_poly.pdbx_seq_one_letter_code
_entity_poly.pdbx_strand_id
1 'polypeptide(L)'
;LLADGRLLLSTTGDVSVDGVRGKDEDLLLFSPESLGEMTNGRFELYFDGSDVGLAGSDLWGAWLEPFSQSLYLSTKNDVTLPNLTASNRDIFVCRLQAAGETTACEFNPTLFWQGSVAGFNGRLDALTLQTGGVAMANVSGQETAVSVVPRQP
;
A
#
# COMPACT_ATOMS: atom_id res chain seq x y z
N LEU A 1 -0.30 4.49 10.81
CA LEU A 1 0.26 3.86 12.04
C LEU A 1 -0.23 2.42 12.05
N LEU A 2 0.68 1.46 12.10
CA LEU A 2 0.34 0.07 12.32
C LEU A 2 -0.12 -0.11 13.77
N ALA A 3 -0.82 -1.21 14.07
CA ALA A 3 -1.36 -1.47 15.40
C ALA A 3 -0.29 -1.51 16.51
N ASP A 4 0.97 -1.76 16.14
CA ASP A 4 2.14 -1.79 17.01
C ASP A 4 2.90 -0.45 17.08
N GLY A 5 2.38 0.62 16.49
CA GLY A 5 2.99 1.95 16.53
C GLY A 5 4.04 2.20 15.44
N ARG A 6 4.33 1.24 14.57
CA ARG A 6 5.24 1.44 13.44
C ARG A 6 4.58 2.25 12.31
N LEU A 7 5.39 2.89 11.47
CA LEU A 7 4.94 3.61 10.29
C LEU A 7 5.37 2.86 9.03
N LEU A 8 4.41 2.65 8.12
CA LEU A 8 4.68 2.16 6.78
C LEU A 8 4.65 3.36 5.84
N LEU A 9 5.70 3.55 5.05
CA LEU A 9 5.96 4.77 4.29
C LEU A 9 6.25 4.40 2.84
N SER A 10 5.54 5.02 1.90
CA SER A 10 5.93 5.07 0.49
C SER A 10 6.66 6.38 0.20
N THR A 11 7.40 6.42 -0.91
CA THR A 11 8.11 7.60 -1.38
C THR A 11 7.84 7.83 -2.86
N THR A 12 7.78 9.08 -3.31
CA THR A 12 7.57 9.43 -4.74
C THR A 12 8.80 9.18 -5.61
N GLY A 13 9.93 8.81 -5.02
CA GLY A 13 11.20 8.60 -5.68
C GLY A 13 12.13 7.79 -4.80
N ASP A 14 13.36 7.60 -5.27
CA ASP A 14 14.41 6.92 -4.53
C ASP A 14 14.65 7.55 -3.16
N VAL A 15 14.82 6.71 -2.16
CA VAL A 15 15.12 7.10 -0.78
C VAL A 15 16.35 6.36 -0.29
N SER A 16 17.16 7.06 0.50
CA SER A 16 18.21 6.42 1.29
C SER A 16 18.28 7.05 2.67
N VAL A 17 18.23 6.20 3.69
CA VAL A 17 18.26 6.59 5.10
C VAL A 17 18.95 5.50 5.92
N ASP A 18 19.95 5.87 6.71
CA ASP A 18 20.67 4.97 7.63
C ASP A 18 21.15 3.64 7.00
N GLY A 19 21.54 3.69 5.73
CA GLY A 19 22.02 2.53 4.97
C GLY A 19 20.92 1.72 4.26
N VAL A 20 19.64 1.96 4.58
CA VAL A 20 18.49 1.44 3.83
C VAL A 20 18.33 2.24 2.54
N ARG A 21 17.96 1.54 1.47
CA ARG A 21 17.62 2.13 0.17
C ARG A 21 16.28 1.58 -0.28
N GLY A 22 15.52 2.41 -0.97
CA GLY A 22 14.29 2.00 -1.66
C GLY A 22 14.03 2.92 -2.84
N LYS A 23 13.14 2.51 -3.72
CA LYS A 23 12.65 3.20 -4.91
C LYS A 23 11.21 3.67 -4.72
N ASP A 24 10.64 4.25 -5.77
CA ASP A 24 9.27 4.76 -5.81
C ASP A 24 8.18 3.69 -5.74
N GLU A 25 8.53 2.41 -5.86
CA GLU A 25 7.62 1.27 -5.76
C GLU A 25 7.73 0.49 -4.43
N ASP A 26 8.66 0.91 -3.57
CA ASP A 26 8.97 0.25 -2.31
C ASP A 26 8.17 0.83 -1.13
N LEU A 27 8.14 0.05 -0.03
CA LEU A 27 7.68 0.55 1.27
C LEU A 27 8.77 0.40 2.32
N LEU A 28 9.02 1.49 3.05
CA LEU A 28 9.87 1.50 4.22
C LEU A 28 9.02 1.34 5.48
N LEU A 29 9.57 0.63 6.44
CA LEU A 29 9.02 0.52 7.79
C LEU A 29 9.90 1.32 8.74
N PHE A 30 9.28 2.28 9.42
CA PHE A 30 9.90 3.00 10.52
C PHE A 30 9.41 2.46 11.85
N SER A 31 10.36 1.99 12.66
CA SER A 31 10.13 1.53 14.03
C SER A 31 10.56 2.63 15.01
N PRO A 32 9.62 3.43 15.56
CA PRO A 32 9.95 4.54 16.43
C PRO A 32 10.47 4.07 17.79
N GLU A 33 11.55 4.69 18.24
CA GLU A 33 11.98 4.71 19.65
C GLU A 33 11.35 5.92 20.38
N SER A 34 11.20 7.05 19.67
CA SER A 34 10.45 8.24 20.11
C SER A 34 9.79 8.93 18.92
N LEU A 35 8.61 9.52 19.14
CA LEU A 35 7.89 10.35 18.17
C LEU A 35 7.73 11.78 18.71
N GLY A 36 7.48 12.74 17.83
CA GLY A 36 7.30 14.16 18.17
C GLY A 36 8.49 15.01 17.75
N GLU A 37 8.75 16.11 18.46
CA GLU A 37 9.81 17.07 18.12
C GLU A 37 11.19 16.43 18.00
N MET A 38 11.48 15.42 18.83
CA MET A 38 12.68 14.59 18.73
C MET A 38 12.28 13.17 18.34
N THR A 39 11.98 12.98 17.06
CA THR A 39 11.69 11.65 16.50
C THR A 39 13.00 10.87 16.34
N ASN A 40 13.03 9.64 16.86
CA ASN A 40 14.15 8.70 16.74
C ASN A 40 13.58 7.30 16.49
N GLY A 41 14.31 6.45 15.78
CA GLY A 41 13.89 5.11 15.45
C GLY A 41 14.79 4.48 14.40
N ARG A 42 14.33 3.36 13.84
CA ARG A 42 15.06 2.60 12.81
C ARG A 42 14.22 2.45 11.57
N PHE A 43 14.87 2.57 10.42
CA PHE A 43 14.28 2.26 9.13
C PHE A 43 14.67 0.85 8.69
N GLU A 44 13.76 0.19 8.01
CA GLU A 44 13.95 -1.09 7.32
C GLU A 44 13.23 -1.02 5.98
N LEU A 45 13.77 -1.69 4.94
CA LEU A 45 12.99 -1.96 3.74
C LEU A 45 11.98 -3.05 4.09
N TYR A 46 10.69 -2.80 3.85
CA TYR A 46 9.61 -3.72 4.21
C TYR A 46 9.02 -4.43 3.01
N PHE A 47 8.89 -3.72 1.90
CA PHE A 47 8.39 -4.25 0.64
C PHE A 47 9.30 -3.73 -0.47
N ASP A 48 9.91 -4.66 -1.20
CA ASP A 48 10.62 -4.43 -2.45
C ASP A 48 9.64 -4.72 -3.59
N GLY A 49 9.11 -3.68 -4.24
CA GLY A 49 8.13 -3.86 -5.30
C GLY A 49 8.77 -4.32 -6.62
N SER A 50 10.06 -4.06 -6.82
CA SER A 50 10.85 -4.51 -7.96
C SER A 50 10.86 -6.04 -8.04
N ASP A 51 11.02 -6.72 -6.90
CA ASP A 51 11.01 -8.18 -6.80
C ASP A 51 9.67 -8.81 -7.22
N VAL A 52 8.58 -8.06 -7.11
CA VAL A 52 7.23 -8.51 -7.49
C VAL A 52 6.73 -7.90 -8.79
N GLY A 53 7.64 -7.32 -9.57
CA GLY A 53 7.39 -6.84 -10.93
C GLY A 53 6.88 -5.41 -11.03
N LEU A 54 6.90 -4.63 -9.95
CA LEU A 54 6.39 -3.24 -9.95
C LEU A 54 7.44 -2.19 -10.34
N ALA A 55 8.67 -2.60 -10.67
CA ALA A 55 9.81 -1.72 -11.04
C ALA A 55 9.53 -0.66 -12.15
N GLY A 56 8.43 -0.76 -12.90
CA GLY A 56 8.03 0.17 -13.95
C GLY A 56 6.91 1.15 -13.58
N SER A 57 6.47 1.20 -12.32
CA SER A 57 5.35 2.04 -11.88
C SER A 57 5.54 2.49 -10.44
N ASP A 58 5.22 3.74 -10.12
CA ASP A 58 5.27 4.24 -8.75
C ASP A 58 4.12 3.65 -7.91
N LEU A 59 4.42 3.31 -6.66
CA LEU A 59 3.40 2.97 -5.67
C LEU A 59 2.83 4.26 -5.09
N TRP A 60 1.51 4.40 -5.14
CA TRP A 60 0.82 5.59 -4.65
C TRP A 60 0.17 5.32 -3.30
N GLY A 61 -0.89 4.54 -3.29
CA GLY A 61 -1.56 4.13 -2.07
C GLY A 61 -1.13 2.74 -1.60
N ALA A 62 -0.85 2.60 -0.32
CA ALA A 62 -0.61 1.31 0.34
C ALA A 62 -1.36 1.23 1.67
N TRP A 63 -1.94 0.07 1.96
CA TRP A 63 -2.49 -0.24 3.26
C TRP A 63 -2.19 -1.70 3.62
N LEU A 64 -1.68 -1.93 4.83
CA LEU A 64 -1.31 -3.25 5.34
C LEU A 64 -2.38 -3.76 6.30
N GLU A 65 -2.91 -4.95 6.03
CA GLU A 65 -3.64 -5.76 7.01
C GLU A 65 -2.65 -6.70 7.71
N PRO A 66 -2.22 -6.40 8.95
CA PRO A 66 -1.14 -7.13 9.61
C PRO A 66 -1.52 -8.58 9.94
N PHE A 67 -2.80 -8.90 10.16
CA PHE A 67 -3.20 -10.27 10.51
C PHE A 67 -3.10 -11.23 9.33
N SER A 68 -3.48 -10.78 8.14
CA SER A 68 -3.40 -11.60 6.92
C SER A 68 -2.13 -11.37 6.12
N GLN A 69 -1.28 -10.42 6.52
CA GLN A 69 -0.11 -9.95 5.77
C GLN A 69 -0.47 -9.55 4.32
N SER A 70 -1.64 -8.90 4.16
CA SER A 70 -2.11 -8.44 2.86
C SER A 70 -1.77 -6.96 2.70
N LEU A 71 -1.01 -6.65 1.66
CA LEU A 71 -0.81 -5.29 1.16
C LEU A 71 -1.85 -4.98 0.09
N TYR A 72 -2.62 -3.92 0.33
CA TYR A 72 -3.58 -3.37 -0.61
C TYR A 72 -2.92 -2.17 -1.28
N LEU A 73 -2.74 -2.27 -2.59
CA LEU A 73 -1.85 -1.41 -3.35
C LEU A 73 -2.59 -0.72 -4.48
N SER A 74 -2.17 0.50 -4.78
CA SER A 74 -2.54 1.24 -5.98
C SER A 74 -1.29 1.88 -6.57
N THR A 75 -1.28 2.07 -7.88
CA THR A 75 -0.09 2.52 -8.60
C THR A 75 -0.42 3.67 -9.52
N LYS A 76 0.61 4.44 -9.90
CA LYS A 76 0.51 5.59 -10.80
C LYS A 76 0.03 5.25 -12.21
N ASN A 77 0.58 4.16 -12.73
CA ASN A 77 0.32 3.67 -14.09
C ASN A 77 -0.37 2.32 -14.02
N ASP A 78 -0.98 1.91 -15.13
CA ASP A 78 -1.54 0.58 -15.26
C ASP A 78 -0.42 -0.47 -15.12
N VAL A 79 -0.71 -1.56 -14.42
CA VAL A 79 0.23 -2.66 -14.16
C VAL A 79 -0.28 -3.92 -14.85
N THR A 80 0.60 -4.55 -15.63
CA THR A 80 0.35 -5.85 -16.27
C THR A 80 1.50 -6.81 -15.99
N LEU A 81 1.25 -7.81 -15.17
CA LEU A 81 2.15 -8.92 -14.81
C LEU A 81 1.49 -10.25 -15.21
N PRO A 82 2.21 -11.39 -15.23
CA PRO A 82 1.63 -12.68 -15.62
C PRO A 82 0.33 -13.06 -14.90
N ASN A 83 0.21 -12.67 -13.62
CA ASN A 83 -0.94 -12.98 -12.77
C ASN A 83 -1.62 -11.71 -12.21
N LEU A 84 -1.41 -10.54 -12.80
CA LEU A 84 -2.04 -9.29 -12.35
C LEU A 84 -2.30 -8.38 -13.54
N THR A 85 -3.53 -7.89 -13.68
CA THR A 85 -3.84 -6.78 -14.58
C THR A 85 -4.69 -5.80 -13.80
N ALA A 86 -4.15 -4.61 -13.55
CA ALA A 86 -4.79 -3.57 -12.77
C ALA A 86 -4.57 -2.22 -13.46
N SER A 87 -5.62 -1.42 -13.59
CA SER A 87 -5.47 -0.02 -13.99
C SER A 87 -4.97 0.83 -12.82
N ASN A 88 -4.50 2.05 -13.09
CA ASN A 88 -4.13 3.04 -12.07
C ASN A 88 -5.31 3.58 -11.22
N ARG A 89 -6.47 2.93 -11.32
CA ARG A 89 -7.70 3.22 -10.57
C ARG A 89 -8.17 2.03 -9.76
N ASP A 90 -7.48 0.90 -9.85
CA ASP A 90 -7.85 -0.31 -9.14
C ASP A 90 -7.01 -0.47 -7.88
N ILE A 91 -7.55 -1.22 -6.92
CA ILE A 91 -6.82 -1.69 -5.75
C ILE A 91 -6.58 -3.18 -5.93
N PHE A 92 -5.32 -3.58 -5.95
CA PHE A 92 -4.91 -4.99 -6.01
C PHE A 92 -4.28 -5.43 -4.70
N VAL A 93 -4.20 -6.75 -4.49
CA VAL A 93 -3.69 -7.33 -3.23
C VAL A 93 -2.42 -8.11 -3.49
N CYS A 94 -1.34 -7.75 -2.80
CA CYS A 94 -0.22 -8.65 -2.57
C CYS A 94 -0.42 -9.32 -1.20
N ARG A 95 -0.56 -10.64 -1.16
CA ARG A 95 -0.38 -11.40 0.09
C ARG A 95 1.08 -11.76 0.24
N LEU A 96 1.73 -11.14 1.22
CA LEU A 96 3.16 -11.33 1.47
C LEU A 96 3.45 -12.79 1.83
N GLN A 97 4.31 -13.42 1.03
CA GLN A 97 4.96 -14.70 1.34
C GLN A 97 6.33 -14.44 1.99
N ALA A 98 6.97 -13.33 1.62
CA ALA A 98 8.18 -12.79 2.23
C ALA A 98 8.17 -11.26 2.12
N ALA A 99 8.70 -10.58 3.14
CA ALA A 99 8.88 -9.14 3.21
C ALA A 99 10.38 -8.81 3.30
N GLY A 100 10.76 -7.56 3.03
CA GLY A 100 12.14 -7.09 3.06
C GLY A 100 12.80 -7.02 1.68
N GLU A 101 14.14 -7.08 1.64
CA GLU A 101 14.95 -6.99 0.40
C GLU A 101 14.77 -8.15 -0.59
N THR A 102 14.05 -9.20 -0.20
CA THR A 102 13.67 -10.29 -1.11
C THR A 102 12.18 -10.53 -0.93
N THR A 103 11.39 -9.63 -1.51
CA THR A 103 9.95 -9.62 -1.33
C THR A 103 9.30 -10.66 -2.24
N ALA A 104 8.28 -11.36 -1.72
CA ALA A 104 7.50 -12.31 -2.50
C ALA A 104 6.02 -12.16 -2.18
N CYS A 105 5.18 -12.16 -3.22
CA CYS A 105 3.74 -11.96 -3.12
C CYS A 105 2.95 -13.06 -3.83
N GLU A 106 1.80 -13.42 -3.26
CA GLU A 106 0.71 -14.07 -3.98
C GLU A 106 -0.35 -13.03 -4.33
N PHE A 107 -0.56 -12.77 -5.63
CA PHE A 107 -1.62 -11.88 -6.13
C PHE A 107 -2.97 -12.62 -6.23
N ASN A 108 -3.52 -13.01 -5.08
CA ASN A 108 -4.75 -13.80 -5.01
C ASN A 108 -5.58 -13.43 -3.76
N PRO A 109 -6.80 -12.89 -3.88
CA PRO A 109 -7.40 -12.43 -5.13
C PRO A 109 -6.57 -11.31 -5.75
N THR A 110 -6.52 -11.24 -7.08
CA THR A 110 -5.77 -10.21 -7.81
C THR A 110 -6.27 -8.81 -7.50
N LEU A 111 -7.56 -8.56 -7.73
CA LEU A 111 -8.19 -7.26 -7.54
C LEU A 111 -9.06 -7.29 -6.29
N PHE A 112 -8.87 -6.32 -5.40
CA PHE A 112 -9.76 -6.06 -4.28
C PHE A 112 -10.89 -5.12 -4.68
N TRP A 113 -10.58 -4.07 -5.45
CA TRP A 113 -11.55 -3.11 -5.94
C TRP A 113 -11.21 -2.67 -7.36
N GLN A 114 -12.23 -2.62 -8.22
CA GLN A 114 -12.12 -2.22 -9.61
C GLN A 114 -12.72 -0.83 -9.80
N GLY A 115 -11.90 0.21 -9.67
CA GLY A 115 -12.35 1.60 -9.79
C GLY A 115 -12.78 1.95 -11.20
N SER A 116 -12.12 1.37 -12.20
CA SER A 116 -12.50 1.51 -13.61
C SER A 116 -13.94 1.06 -13.87
N VAL A 117 -14.34 -0.09 -13.31
CA VAL A 117 -15.71 -0.64 -13.39
C VAL A 117 -16.68 0.16 -12.53
N ALA A 118 -16.23 0.64 -11.37
CA ALA A 118 -17.05 1.47 -10.47
C ALA A 118 -17.31 2.89 -11.01
N GLY A 119 -16.75 3.26 -12.17
CA GLY A 119 -16.87 4.60 -12.75
C GLY A 119 -16.01 5.65 -12.04
N PHE A 120 -15.03 5.23 -11.24
CA PHE A 120 -14.08 6.14 -10.63
C PHE A 120 -13.13 6.68 -11.70
N ASN A 121 -13.08 8.01 -11.81
CA ASN A 121 -12.27 8.72 -12.81
C ASN A 121 -11.07 9.45 -12.20
N GLY A 122 -10.87 9.32 -10.89
CA GLY A 122 -9.70 9.85 -10.19
C GLY A 122 -8.53 8.88 -10.19
N ARG A 123 -7.48 9.30 -9.49
CA ARG A 123 -6.29 8.52 -9.17
C ARG A 123 -6.30 8.17 -7.69
N LEU A 124 -5.79 7.00 -7.34
CA LEU A 124 -5.65 6.57 -5.95
C LEU A 124 -4.27 6.96 -5.45
N ASP A 125 -4.22 8.03 -4.67
CA ASP A 125 -3.00 8.54 -4.02
C ASP A 125 -2.81 7.88 -2.65
N ALA A 126 -3.90 7.70 -1.89
CA ALA A 126 -3.85 7.17 -0.54
C ALA A 126 -4.98 6.15 -0.32
N LEU A 127 -4.71 5.18 0.56
CA LEU A 127 -5.65 4.12 0.90
C LEU A 127 -5.76 3.97 2.41
N THR A 128 -6.98 3.75 2.87
CA THR A 128 -7.24 3.24 4.21
C THR A 128 -8.41 2.27 4.12
N LEU A 129 -8.24 1.07 4.68
CA LEU A 129 -9.32 0.11 4.78
C LEU A 129 -9.72 0.00 6.24
N GLN A 130 -11.02 0.02 6.49
CA GLN A 130 -11.58 -0.18 7.83
C GLN A 130 -12.17 -1.59 7.92
N THR A 131 -11.56 -2.43 8.74
CA THR A 131 -12.08 -3.77 9.04
C THR A 131 -12.98 -3.71 10.28
N GLY A 132 -14.31 -3.67 10.05
CA GLY A 132 -15.34 -3.73 11.11
C GLY A 132 -15.75 -2.37 11.70
N GLY A 133 -17.00 -1.95 11.45
CA GLY A 133 -17.61 -0.77 12.04
C GLY A 133 -18.64 -0.12 11.10
N VAL A 134 -19.82 0.22 11.63
CA VAL A 134 -20.99 0.79 10.94
C VAL A 134 -20.61 1.99 10.05
N ALA A 135 -21.23 2.08 8.88
CA ALA A 135 -21.06 3.17 7.90
C ALA A 135 -20.90 4.56 8.55
N MET A 136 -19.74 5.18 8.36
CA MET A 136 -19.49 6.56 8.76
C MET A 136 -19.62 7.50 7.55
N ALA A 137 -20.16 8.67 7.83
CA ALA A 137 -20.77 9.63 6.93
C ALA A 137 -19.86 10.16 5.81
N ASN A 138 -20.51 10.54 4.69
CA ASN A 138 -19.95 11.30 3.57
C ASN A 138 -19.03 12.43 4.05
N VAL A 139 -17.73 12.30 3.78
CA VAL A 139 -16.79 13.42 3.85
C VAL A 139 -16.69 14.00 2.45
N SER A 140 -17.34 15.14 2.21
CA SER A 140 -17.08 15.94 1.01
C SER A 140 -15.82 16.78 1.26
N GLY A 141 -14.69 16.27 0.79
CA GLY A 141 -13.39 16.94 0.82
C GLY A 141 -12.48 16.28 -0.22
N GLN A 142 -11.64 17.06 -0.88
CA GLN A 142 -10.86 16.69 -2.07
C GLN A 142 -9.70 15.69 -1.84
N GLU A 143 -9.85 14.74 -0.93
CA GLU A 143 -8.95 13.59 -0.80
C GLU A 143 -9.81 12.33 -0.83
N THR A 144 -9.69 11.54 -1.90
CA THR A 144 -10.50 10.34 -2.05
C THR A 144 -9.86 9.21 -1.23
N ALA A 145 -10.14 9.16 0.07
CA ALA A 145 -9.94 7.93 0.84
C ALA A 145 -11.03 6.93 0.41
N VAL A 146 -10.65 5.91 -0.38
CA VAL A 146 -11.59 4.84 -0.74
C VAL A 146 -11.72 3.88 0.45
N SER A 147 -12.78 4.04 1.24
CA SER A 147 -13.18 3.06 2.25
C SER A 147 -14.02 1.97 1.58
N VAL A 148 -13.41 0.83 1.29
CA VAL A 148 -14.13 -0.35 0.81
C VAL A 148 -14.44 -1.24 2.00
N VAL A 149 -15.72 -1.37 2.33
CA VAL A 149 -16.20 -2.33 3.34
C VAL A 149 -16.45 -3.66 2.62
N PRO A 150 -15.74 -4.76 2.97
CA PRO A 150 -16.08 -6.08 2.46
C PRO A 150 -17.50 -6.45 2.89
N ARG A 151 -18.35 -6.90 1.96
CA ARG A 151 -19.60 -7.56 2.37
C ARG A 151 -19.23 -8.86 3.06
N GLN A 152 -19.62 -9.01 4.33
CA GLN A 152 -19.63 -10.32 4.97
C GLN A 152 -20.66 -11.23 4.27
N PRO A 153 -20.41 -12.56 4.24
CA PRO A 153 -21.36 -13.53 3.66
C PRO A 153 -22.70 -13.55 4.38
#